data_AF-A0A7Z0E5N5-F1
#
_entry.id   AF-A0A7Z0E5N5-F1
#
_cell.length_a   1.000
_cell.length_b   1.000
_cell.length_c   1.000
_cell.angle_alpha   90.00
_cell.angle_beta   90.00
_cell.angle_gamma   90.00
#
_symmetry.space_group_name_H-M   'P 1'
#
loop_
_entity.id
_entity.type
_entity.pdbx_description
1 polymer ?
#
loop_
_entity_poly.entity_id
_entity_poly.type
_entity_poly.pdbx_seq_one_letter_code
_entity_poly.pdbx_strand_id
1 'polypeptide(L)'
;MNDDDLDSLIEATELVVMTQFGSTPMLQRKLDLTYAEAGQMMDLLESHGVVGQEQESRTRDVRIPVSRLATTLDRLRREGGAA
;
A
#
# COMPACT_ATOMS: atom_id res chain seq x y z
N MET A 1 -4.13 14.95 0.96
CA MET A 1 -2.91 14.21 0.62
C MET A 1 -2.00 15.20 -0.04
N ASN A 2 -0.81 15.37 0.49
CA ASN A 2 0.26 16.04 -0.25
C ASN A 2 0.71 15.11 -1.37
N ASP A 3 1.33 15.63 -2.43
CA ASP A 3 1.83 14.81 -3.54
C ASP A 3 2.75 13.67 -3.06
N ASP A 4 3.54 13.93 -2.00
CA ASP A 4 4.42 12.95 -1.35
C ASP A 4 3.66 11.74 -0.73
N ASP A 5 2.43 11.95 -0.23
CA ASP A 5 1.62 10.88 0.35
C ASP A 5 1.10 9.93 -0.75
N LEU A 6 0.76 10.49 -1.91
CA LEU A 6 0.29 9.72 -3.06
C LEU A 6 1.42 8.88 -3.65
N ASP A 7 2.61 9.46 -3.80
CA ASP A 7 3.79 8.74 -4.27
C ASP A 7 4.18 7.61 -3.31
N SER A 8 4.16 7.87 -2.00
CA SER A 8 4.39 6.85 -0.96
C SER A 8 3.37 5.73 -1.01
N LEU A 9 2.09 6.05 -1.24
CA LEU A 9 1.01 5.06 -1.37
C LEU A 9 1.20 4.18 -2.62
N ILE A 10 1.60 4.77 -3.74
CA ILE A 10 1.88 4.07 -4.99
C ILE A 10 3.05 3.10 -4.80
N GLU A 11 4.14 3.58 -4.18
CA GLU A 11 5.33 2.75 -3.93
C GLU A 11 5.01 1.60 -2.95
N ALA A 12 4.25 1.88 -1.89
CA ALA A 12 3.77 0.85 -0.96
C ALA A 12 2.87 -0.18 -1.66
N THR A 13 1.98 0.26 -2.53
CA THR A 13 1.10 -0.64 -3.32
C THR A 13 1.93 -1.55 -4.20
N GLU A 14 2.87 -0.98 -4.95
CA GLU A 14 3.77 -1.75 -5.83
C GLU A 14 4.57 -2.78 -5.04
N LEU A 15 5.20 -2.36 -3.95
CA LEU A 15 6.00 -3.25 -3.11
C LEU A 15 5.16 -4.39 -2.52
N VAL A 16 4.00 -4.11 -1.94
CA VAL A 16 3.13 -5.12 -1.31
C VAL A 16 2.60 -6.10 -2.34
N VAL A 17 2.19 -5.62 -3.51
CA VAL A 17 1.70 -6.49 -4.58
C VAL A 17 2.83 -7.31 -5.20
N MET A 18 4.00 -6.72 -5.46
CA MET A 18 5.13 -7.45 -6.03
C MET A 18 5.67 -8.53 -5.07
N THR A 19 5.68 -8.25 -3.77
CA THR A 19 6.16 -9.19 -2.75
C THR A 19 5.08 -10.16 -2.26
N GLN A 20 3.80 -9.87 -2.54
CA GLN A 20 2.64 -10.55 -1.96
C GLN A 20 2.72 -10.62 -0.43
N PHE A 21 3.25 -9.56 0.20
CA PHE A 21 3.47 -9.53 1.64
C PHE A 21 3.06 -8.17 2.23
N GLY A 22 1.89 -8.10 2.87
CA GLY A 22 1.40 -6.87 3.50
C GLY A 22 1.85 -6.74 4.95
N SER A 23 3.03 -6.19 5.23
CA SER A 23 3.47 -5.95 6.62
C SER A 23 4.02 -4.54 6.85
N THR A 24 3.67 -3.95 7.99
CA THR A 24 4.12 -2.61 8.39
C THR A 24 5.65 -2.50 8.53
N PRO A 25 6.36 -3.47 9.17
CA PRO A 25 7.82 -3.39 9.26
C PRO A 25 8.54 -3.49 7.91
N MET A 26 7.93 -4.16 6.91
CA MET A 26 8.49 -4.19 5.57
C MET A 26 8.44 -2.80 4.93
N LEU A 27 7.29 -2.12 5.00
CA LEU A 27 7.14 -0.77 4.46
C LEU A 27 8.10 0.22 5.11
N GLN A 28 8.26 0.17 6.43
CA GLN A 28 9.22 1.02 7.16
C GLN A 28 10.64 0.90 6.60
N ARG A 29 11.11 -0.33 6.43
CA ARG A 29 12.50 -0.59 6.02
C ARG A 29 12.75 -0.38 4.53
N LYS A 30 11.71 -0.49 3.70
CA LYS A 30 11.83 -0.43 2.24
C LYS A 30 11.57 0.96 1.69
N LEU A 31 10.68 1.72 2.32
CA LEU A 31 10.28 3.06 1.89
C LEU A 31 10.83 4.17 2.81
N ASP A 32 11.72 3.81 3.75
CA ASP A 32 12.31 4.71 4.75
C ASP A 32 11.27 5.49 5.57
N LEU A 33 10.11 4.86 5.83
CA LEU A 33 9.00 5.44 6.57
C LEU A 33 9.12 5.17 8.08
N THR A 34 8.61 6.09 8.88
CA THR A 34 8.40 5.84 10.31
C THR A 34 7.35 4.74 10.52
N TYR A 35 7.30 4.17 11.73
CA TYR A 35 6.29 3.15 12.07
C TYR A 35 4.85 3.67 11.88
N ALA A 36 4.62 4.94 12.23
CA ALA A 36 3.31 5.58 12.11
C ALA A 36 2.91 5.79 10.65
N GLU A 37 3.83 6.24 9.80
CA GLU A 37 3.57 6.45 8.36
C GLU A 37 3.35 5.11 7.64
N ALA A 38 4.16 4.09 7.93
CA ALA A 38 3.94 2.76 7.39
C ALA A 38 2.61 2.15 7.84
N GLY A 39 2.18 2.42 9.07
CA GLY A 39 0.85 2.03 9.56
C GLY A 39 -0.26 2.70 8.75
N GLN A 40 -0.16 4.02 8.56
CA GLN A 40 -1.08 4.78 7.72
C GLN A 40 -1.12 4.26 6.29
N MET A 41 0.02 3.91 5.70
CA MET A 41 0.05 3.30 4.36
C MET A 41 -0.68 1.96 4.32
N MET A 42 -0.48 1.08 5.31
CA MET A 42 -1.22 -0.19 5.37
C MET A 42 -2.73 0.03 5.47
N ASP A 43 -3.17 1.03 6.24
CA ASP A 43 -4.59 1.39 6.37
C ASP A 43 -5.17 1.97 5.08
N LEU A 44 -4.39 2.80 4.38
CA LEU A 44 -4.77 3.29 3.04
C LEU A 44 -4.89 2.12 2.05
N LEU A 45 -3.89 1.23 2.00
CA LEU A 45 -3.93 0.04 1.15
C LEU A 45 -5.17 -0.83 1.44
N GLU A 46 -5.58 -0.95 2.70
CA GLU A 46 -6.81 -1.66 3.08
C GLU A 46 -8.06 -0.93 2.56
N SER A 47 -8.14 0.39 2.77
CA SER A 47 -9.28 1.20 2.30
C SER A 47 -9.45 1.18 0.78
N HIS A 48 -8.36 1.09 0.03
CA HIS A 48 -8.37 0.93 -1.43
C HIS A 48 -8.53 -0.53 -1.88
N GLY A 49 -8.67 -1.48 -0.95
CA GLY A 49 -8.89 -2.90 -1.22
C GLY A 49 -7.67 -3.63 -1.78
N VAL A 50 -6.47 -3.07 -1.63
CA VAL A 50 -5.21 -3.71 -2.04
C VAL A 50 -4.84 -4.85 -1.10
N VAL A 51 -4.99 -4.62 0.20
CA VAL A 51 -4.78 -5.61 1.25
C VAL A 51 -6.08 -5.90 2.00
N GLY A 52 -6.15 -7.07 2.64
CA GLY A 52 -7.21 -7.43 3.56
C GLY A 52 -6.99 -6.90 4.97
N GLN A 53 -7.83 -7.35 5.90
CA GLN A 53 -7.71 -7.03 7.32
C GLN A 53 -6.40 -7.54 7.93
N GLU A 54 -6.02 -6.94 9.07
CA GLU A 54 -4.91 -7.44 9.89
C GLU A 54 -5.22 -8.84 10.46
N GLN A 55 -4.30 -9.78 10.22
CA GLN A 55 -4.33 -11.11 10.80
C GLN A 55 -3.62 -11.13 12.16
N GLU A 56 -3.78 -12.21 12.92
CA GLU A 56 -3.13 -12.36 14.24
C GLU A 56 -1.60 -12.20 14.21
N SER A 57 -0.99 -12.46 13.05
CA SER A 57 0.44 -12.29 12.81
C SER A 57 0.88 -10.84 12.52
N ARG A 58 -0.04 -9.86 12.62
CA ARG A 58 0.18 -8.45 12.21
C ARG A 58 0.56 -8.28 10.74
N THR A 59 0.18 -9.25 9.92
CA THR A 59 0.32 -9.20 8.46
C THR A 59 -1.06 -9.10 7.84
N ARG A 60 -1.15 -8.48 6.67
CA ARG A 60 -2.37 -8.32 5.88
C ARG A 60 -2.23 -9.14 4.60
N ASP A 61 -3.31 -9.83 4.25
CA ASP A 61 -3.37 -10.64 3.03
C ASP A 61 -3.42 -9.75 1.79
N VAL A 62 -2.64 -10.06 0.76
CA VAL A 62 -2.59 -9.23 -0.45
C VAL A 62 -3.66 -9.70 -1.43
N ARG A 63 -4.66 -8.86 -1.69
CA ARG A 63 -5.83 -9.23 -2.51
C ARG A 63 -5.62 -9.01 -4.00
N ILE A 64 -4.59 -8.26 -4.36
CA ILE A 64 -4.29 -7.88 -5.74
C ILE A 64 -3.13 -8.76 -6.25
N PRO A 65 -3.35 -9.54 -7.33
CA PRO A 65 -2.26 -10.28 -7.95
C PRO A 65 -1.34 -9.32 -8.71
N VAL A 66 -0.07 -9.72 -8.87
CA VAL A 66 0.96 -8.96 -9.61
C VAL A 66 0.49 -8.59 -11.03
N SER A 67 -0.27 -9.47 -11.70
CA SER A 67 -0.81 -9.21 -13.04
C SER A 67 -1.76 -8.02 -13.12
N ARG A 68 -2.38 -7.62 -12.00
CA ARG A 68 -3.32 -6.49 -11.90
C ARG A 68 -2.66 -5.24 -11.30
N LEU A 69 -1.35 -5.26 -11.05
CA LEU A 69 -0.64 -4.14 -10.45
C LEU A 69 -0.81 -2.85 -11.25
N ALA A 70 -0.50 -2.87 -12.56
CA ALA A 70 -0.56 -1.68 -13.42
C ALA A 70 -1.94 -1.01 -13.38
N THR A 71 -3.01 -1.80 -13.56
CA THR A 71 -4.39 -1.30 -13.47
C THR A 71 -4.73 -0.71 -12.10
N THR A 72 -4.15 -1.26 -11.04
CA THR A 72 -4.36 -0.78 -9.66
C THR A 72 -3.65 0.54 -9.43
N LEU A 73 -2.39 0.69 -9.86
CA LEU A 73 -1.65 1.94 -9.76
C LEU A 73 -2.32 3.06 -10.57
N ASP A 74 -2.79 2.77 -11.78
CA ASP A 74 -3.51 3.73 -12.61
C ASP A 74 -4.85 4.16 -12.00
N ARG A 75 -5.48 3.29 -11.21
CA ARG A 75 -6.68 3.64 -10.44
C ARG A 75 -6.31 4.57 -9.29
N LEU A 76 -5.31 4.22 -8.49
CA LEU A 76 -4.89 5.03 -7.33
C LEU A 76 -4.44 6.43 -7.74
N ARG A 77 -3.68 6.56 -8.83
CA ARG A 77 -3.27 7.87 -9.39
C ARG A 77 -4.46 8.73 -9.80
N ARG A 78 -5.51 8.13 -10.36
CA ARG A 78 -6.75 8.84 -10.73
C ARG A 78 -7.59 9.23 -9.53
N GLU A 79 -7.64 8.39 -8.50
CA GLU A 79 -8.35 8.67 -7.25
C GLU A 79 -7.63 9.75 -6.42
N GLY A 80 -6.30 9.72 -6.36
CA GLY A 80 -5.49 10.71 -5.63
C GLY A 80 -5.33 12.06 -6.34
N GLY A 81 -5.34 12.07 -7.68
CA GLY A 81 -5.27 13.30 -8.49
C GLY A 81 -6.60 14.01 -8.72
N ALA A 82 -7.70 13.52 -8.13
CA ALA A 82 -9.04 14.09 -8.30
C ALA A 82 -9.47 15.06 -7.17
N ALA A 83 -8.52 15.57 -6.38
CA ALA A 83 -8.76 16.56 -5.34
C ALA A 83 -8.59 18.00 -5.83
#